data_AF-A0A952EPH0-F1
#
_entry.id   AF-A0A952EPH0-F1
#
_cell.length_a   1.000
_cell.length_b   1.000
_cell.length_c   1.000
_cell.angle_alpha   90.00
_cell.angle_beta   90.00
_cell.angle_gamma   90.00
#
_symmetry.space_group_name_H-M   'P 1'
#
loop_
_entity.id
_entity.type
_entity.pdbx_description
1 polymer ?
#
loop_
_entity_poly.entity_id
_entity_poly.type
_entity_poly.pdbx_seq_one_letter_code
_entity_poly.pdbx_strand_id
1 'polypeptide(L)'
;MTQSTITSTSPKSLGIYSHIQRRVFEILEGEVHNPVSKAVEIFIVILVLLNVLSIILESLHDLHAEYERWFYVFDTFSVIIFTIEYVLRVWSGGAKYEIGVKGNAWRGRKDYLFSAFGIVDFASTIPFYLQLILPGADLRMLRMFRLLRIFKLSRYNTAMEDMFEAIKAEKDSFSSALFLLLISCLLFSSLIYIVEGHDDHAAFASIPAAMHWFMITIISGWGNVDPQTYLGIYLVVLTQVLSIALAAILTGVVATAYTTQVQRRESFYEQQLREVLKDGIVTEEEKAHLKKMQADFGMSDEQVAAIADQIEEEKAQAAQKKQATQVPAAPQAAVIVEAPIVKERVTASDLSSLDPEEKLNLLASLVDSLSLRQKSSLLNRVADSLARHSIVVETVPPKTSGSEPAR
;
A
#
# COMPACT_ATOMS: atom_id res chain seq x y z
N MET A 1 -24.36 -8.76 -47.38
CA MET A 1 -23.90 -7.41 -47.76
C MET A 1 -24.88 -6.40 -47.18
N THR A 2 -24.49 -5.74 -46.09
CA THR A 2 -25.06 -4.45 -45.66
C THR A 2 -24.05 -3.87 -44.66
N GLN A 3 -23.15 -3.02 -45.18
CA GLN A 3 -22.19 -2.27 -44.38
C GLN A 3 -22.95 -1.24 -43.54
N SER A 4 -22.81 -1.31 -42.22
CA SER A 4 -23.22 -0.23 -41.32
C SER A 4 -22.13 0.84 -41.31
N THR A 5 -22.41 1.95 -41.97
CA THR A 5 -21.58 3.14 -42.04
C THR A 5 -21.38 3.73 -40.64
N ILE A 6 -20.17 3.61 -40.09
CA ILE A 6 -19.74 4.34 -38.89
C ILE A 6 -19.65 5.81 -39.29
N THR A 7 -20.58 6.62 -38.81
CA THR A 7 -20.53 8.07 -38.96
C THR A 7 -19.41 8.60 -38.06
N SER A 8 -18.30 8.98 -38.68
CA SER A 8 -17.23 9.74 -38.04
C SER A 8 -17.80 11.06 -37.53
N THR A 9 -18.03 11.16 -36.22
CA THR A 9 -18.33 12.44 -35.59
C THR A 9 -17.05 13.28 -35.59
N SER A 10 -17.00 14.25 -36.50
CA SER A 10 -15.94 15.27 -36.52
C SER A 10 -15.81 15.92 -35.13
N PRO A 11 -14.58 16.10 -34.60
CA PRO A 11 -14.40 16.74 -33.31
C PRO A 11 -14.93 18.18 -33.42
N LYS A 12 -15.97 18.52 -32.64
CA LYS A 12 -16.45 19.90 -32.50
C LYS A 12 -15.25 20.79 -32.20
N SER A 13 -15.00 21.79 -33.04
CA SER A 13 -13.96 22.79 -32.80
C SER A 13 -14.25 23.48 -31.47
N LEU A 14 -13.44 23.17 -30.46
CA LEU A 14 -13.49 23.83 -29.16
C LEU A 14 -13.29 25.34 -29.36
N GLY A 15 -14.13 26.17 -28.74
CA GLY A 15 -13.96 27.61 -28.77
C GLY A 15 -12.64 28.03 -28.08
N ILE A 16 -12.14 29.23 -28.39
CA ILE A 16 -10.89 29.78 -27.81
C ILE A 16 -10.90 29.68 -26.27
N TYR A 17 -12.06 29.91 -25.65
CA TYR A 17 -12.26 29.79 -24.22
C TYR A 17 -11.97 28.38 -23.68
N SER A 18 -12.56 27.33 -24.27
CA SER A 18 -12.35 25.95 -23.79
C SER A 18 -10.96 25.44 -24.09
N HIS A 19 -10.31 25.95 -25.15
CA HIS A 19 -8.91 25.67 -25.43
C HIS A 19 -7.97 26.24 -24.35
N ILE A 20 -8.17 27.50 -23.94
CA ILE A 20 -7.39 28.13 -22.85
C ILE A 20 -7.66 27.42 -21.53
N GLN A 21 -8.93 27.15 -21.21
CA GLN A 21 -9.31 26.47 -19.96
C GLN A 21 -8.68 25.08 -19.87
N ARG A 22 -8.68 24.34 -20.98
CA ARG A 22 -8.01 23.04 -21.07
C ARG A 22 -6.50 23.15 -20.95
N ARG A 23 -5.88 24.12 -21.61
CA ARG A 23 -4.43 24.32 -21.51
C ARG A 23 -3.99 24.63 -20.08
N VAL A 24 -4.77 25.44 -19.36
CA VAL A 24 -4.55 25.73 -17.94
C VAL A 24 -4.76 24.48 -17.08
N PHE A 25 -5.78 23.67 -17.38
CA PHE A 25 -6.00 22.39 -16.72
C PHE A 25 -4.79 21.45 -16.89
N GLU A 26 -4.31 21.26 -18.12
CA GLU A 26 -3.15 20.41 -18.44
C GLU A 26 -1.85 20.87 -17.73
N ILE A 27 -1.63 22.19 -17.64
CA ILE A 27 -0.45 22.77 -16.96
C ILE A 27 -0.54 22.64 -15.43
N LEU A 28 -1.74 22.71 -14.84
CA LEU A 28 -1.90 22.66 -13.39
C LEU A 28 -2.09 21.23 -12.86
N GLU A 29 -2.70 20.34 -13.64
CA GLU A 29 -2.86 18.93 -13.27
C GLU A 29 -1.55 18.17 -13.28
N GLY A 30 -0.62 18.49 -14.19
CA GLY A 30 0.64 17.76 -14.29
C GLY A 30 0.67 16.79 -15.46
N GLU A 31 0.44 17.23 -16.70
CA GLU A 31 0.69 16.33 -17.84
C GLU A 31 2.19 16.00 -17.94
N VAL A 32 2.47 14.69 -17.97
CA VAL A 32 3.77 14.00 -17.79
C VAL A 32 4.90 14.49 -18.73
N HIS A 33 4.62 15.33 -19.73
CA HIS A 33 5.59 15.76 -20.74
C HIS A 33 5.67 17.28 -20.99
N ASN A 34 5.04 18.14 -20.17
CA ASN A 34 5.12 19.58 -20.38
C ASN A 34 6.16 20.25 -19.46
N PRO A 35 7.26 20.84 -19.99
CA PRO A 35 8.27 21.51 -19.17
C PRO A 35 7.70 22.71 -18.39
N VAL A 36 6.63 23.33 -18.91
CA VAL A 36 5.94 24.43 -18.23
C VAL A 36 5.19 23.94 -16.99
N SER A 37 4.55 22.77 -17.07
CA SER A 37 3.87 22.15 -15.92
C SER A 37 4.87 21.92 -14.79
N LYS A 38 5.99 21.24 -15.11
CA LYS A 38 7.05 20.95 -14.16
C LYS A 38 7.65 22.21 -13.55
N ALA A 39 7.83 23.28 -14.32
CA ALA A 39 8.31 24.56 -13.81
C ALA A 39 7.33 25.20 -12.82
N VAL A 40 6.03 25.16 -13.11
CA VAL A 40 4.98 25.65 -12.20
C VAL A 40 4.93 24.82 -10.92
N GLU A 41 5.00 23.49 -11.02
CA GLU A 41 5.02 22.59 -9.86
C GLU A 41 6.22 22.88 -8.95
N ILE A 42 7.43 22.96 -9.52
CA ILE A 42 8.66 23.28 -8.77
C ILE A 42 8.55 24.67 -8.14
N PHE A 43 8.02 25.66 -8.86
CA PHE A 43 7.84 27.01 -8.33
C PHE A 43 6.91 27.03 -7.12
N ILE A 44 5.76 26.34 -7.18
CA ILE A 44 4.82 26.26 -6.06
C ILE A 44 5.45 25.52 -4.87
N VAL A 45 6.15 24.41 -5.11
CA VAL A 45 6.87 23.66 -4.06
C VAL A 45 7.91 24.54 -3.36
N ILE A 46 8.76 25.25 -4.11
CA ILE A 46 9.75 26.17 -3.56
C ILE A 46 9.06 27.28 -2.75
N LEU A 47 7.98 27.85 -3.27
CA LEU A 47 7.24 28.91 -2.57
C LEU A 47 6.65 28.41 -1.25
N VAL A 48 6.11 27.19 -1.21
CA VAL A 48 5.62 26.55 0.03
C VAL A 48 6.76 26.35 1.02
N LEU A 49 7.90 25.80 0.58
CA LEU A 49 9.06 25.56 1.44
C LEU A 49 9.62 26.86 2.01
N LEU A 50 9.77 27.90 1.18
CA LEU A 50 10.21 29.22 1.63
C LEU A 50 9.21 29.84 2.61
N ASN A 51 7.91 29.61 2.44
CA ASN A 51 6.92 30.11 3.38
C ASN A 51 6.96 29.37 4.73
N VAL A 52 7.12 28.05 4.73
CA VAL A 52 7.36 27.29 5.96
C VAL A 52 8.63 27.77 6.66
N LEU A 53 9.72 27.97 5.92
CA LEU A 53 10.95 28.54 6.46
C LEU A 53 10.74 29.95 7.02
N SER A 54 9.98 30.79 6.33
CA SER A 54 9.60 32.12 6.82
C SER A 54 8.85 32.05 8.15
N ILE A 55 7.94 31.09 8.34
CA ILE A 55 7.22 30.90 9.61
C ILE A 55 8.19 30.45 10.73
N ILE A 56 9.14 29.58 10.41
CA ILE A 56 10.17 29.14 11.37
C ILE A 56 11.05 30.34 11.78
N LEU A 57 11.50 31.15 10.83
CA LEU A 57 12.31 32.34 11.12
C LEU A 57 11.51 33.42 11.86
N GLU A 58 10.21 33.61 11.54
CA GLU A 58 9.29 34.50 12.26
C GLU A 58 9.12 34.07 13.73
N SER A 59 9.34 32.79 14.07
CA SER A 59 9.27 32.31 15.45
C SER A 59 10.45 32.75 16.33
N LEU A 60 11.56 33.18 15.72
CA LEU A 60 12.74 33.69 16.43
C LEU A 60 12.54 35.18 16.76
N HIS A 61 12.57 35.52 18.05
CA HIS A 61 12.24 36.86 18.53
C HIS A 61 13.08 37.97 17.89
N ASP A 62 14.40 37.77 17.79
CA ASP A 62 15.33 38.75 17.25
C ASP A 62 15.08 39.04 15.76
N LEU A 63 14.86 37.97 14.97
CA LEU A 63 14.55 38.10 13.55
C LEU A 63 13.16 38.68 13.31
N HIS A 64 12.18 38.32 14.14
CA HIS A 64 10.84 38.87 14.04
C HIS A 64 10.84 40.37 14.27
N ALA A 65 11.52 40.86 15.31
CA ALA A 65 11.58 42.29 15.62
C ALA A 65 12.22 43.14 14.51
N GLU A 66 13.21 42.59 13.81
CA GLU A 66 13.94 43.31 12.74
C GLU A 66 13.27 43.19 11.36
N TYR A 67 12.70 42.02 11.04
CA TYR A 67 12.20 41.69 9.69
C TYR A 67 10.68 41.48 9.60
N GLU A 68 9.89 41.85 10.62
CA GLU A 68 8.42 41.69 10.66
C GLU A 68 7.75 42.10 9.35
N ARG A 69 8.10 43.27 8.82
CA ARG A 69 7.50 43.81 7.60
C ARG A 69 7.79 42.94 6.37
N TRP A 70 9.01 42.41 6.26
CA TRP A 70 9.41 41.55 5.15
C TRP A 70 8.68 40.21 5.19
N PHE A 71 8.55 39.61 6.39
CA PHE A 71 7.74 38.40 6.57
C PHE A 71 6.28 38.62 6.18
N TYR A 72 5.68 39.74 6.59
CA TYR A 72 4.32 40.08 6.22
C TYR A 72 4.13 40.26 4.71
N VAL A 73 5.04 40.99 4.04
CA VAL A 73 4.98 41.19 2.58
C VAL A 73 5.14 39.87 1.85
N PHE A 74 6.08 39.03 2.27
CA PHE A 74 6.31 37.72 1.67
C PHE A 74 5.13 36.76 1.88
N ASP A 75 4.54 36.72 3.09
CA ASP A 75 3.34 35.92 3.36
C ASP A 75 2.18 36.38 2.48
N THR A 76 1.92 37.69 2.42
CA THR A 76 0.87 38.27 1.56
C THR A 76 1.09 37.92 0.09
N PHE A 77 2.31 38.07 -0.42
CA PHE A 77 2.67 37.69 -1.79
C PHE A 77 2.41 36.21 -2.08
N SER A 78 2.83 35.33 -1.17
CA SER A 78 2.62 33.89 -1.33
C SER A 78 1.14 33.49 -1.31
N VAL A 79 0.34 34.10 -0.43
CA VAL A 79 -1.11 33.86 -0.34
C VAL A 79 -1.82 34.31 -1.61
N ILE A 80 -1.43 35.44 -2.19
CA ILE A 80 -1.98 35.90 -3.47
C ILE A 80 -1.73 34.84 -4.56
N ILE A 81 -0.50 34.33 -4.66
CA ILE A 81 -0.16 33.27 -5.61
C ILE A 81 -0.98 32.01 -5.36
N PHE A 82 -1.06 31.53 -4.11
CA PHE A 82 -1.85 30.33 -3.77
C PHE A 82 -3.34 30.52 -4.02
N THR A 83 -3.85 31.73 -3.85
CA THR A 83 -5.25 32.05 -4.18
C THR A 83 -5.48 31.99 -5.68
N ILE A 84 -4.60 32.61 -6.47
CA ILE A 84 -4.67 32.57 -7.94
C ILE A 84 -4.60 31.12 -8.43
N GLU A 85 -3.65 30.35 -7.92
CA GLU A 85 -3.51 28.93 -8.21
C GLU A 85 -4.81 28.16 -7.91
N TYR A 86 -5.35 28.30 -6.69
CA TYR A 86 -6.59 27.64 -6.29
C TYR A 86 -7.77 28.02 -7.19
N VAL A 87 -7.95 29.31 -7.49
CA VAL A 87 -9.01 29.79 -8.38
C VAL A 87 -8.84 29.23 -9.79
N LEU A 88 -7.62 29.23 -10.33
CA LEU A 88 -7.33 28.68 -11.64
C LEU A 88 -7.63 27.18 -11.71
N ARG A 89 -7.33 26.40 -10.65
CA ARG A 89 -7.65 24.97 -10.57
C ARG A 89 -9.15 24.72 -10.50
N VAL A 90 -9.88 25.45 -9.65
CA VAL A 90 -11.34 25.34 -9.56
C VAL A 90 -11.98 25.71 -10.89
N TRP A 91 -11.50 26.77 -11.55
CA TRP A 91 -12.00 27.19 -12.84
C TRP A 91 -11.69 26.18 -13.95
N SER A 92 -10.44 25.73 -14.05
CA SER A 92 -9.97 24.79 -15.09
C SER A 92 -10.54 23.38 -14.91
N GLY A 93 -10.87 22.96 -13.69
CA GLY A 93 -11.54 21.69 -13.38
C GLY A 93 -12.89 21.50 -14.09
N GLY A 94 -13.50 22.59 -14.58
CA GLY A 94 -14.68 22.49 -15.46
C GLY A 94 -14.41 21.80 -16.80
N ALA A 95 -13.18 21.87 -17.32
CA ALA A 95 -12.78 21.23 -18.58
C ALA A 95 -12.77 19.69 -18.50
N LYS A 96 -12.64 19.12 -17.29
CA LYS A 96 -12.64 17.66 -17.04
C LYS A 96 -13.88 16.95 -17.58
N TYR A 97 -15.04 17.64 -17.61
CA TYR A 97 -16.32 17.07 -18.03
C TYR A 97 -16.88 17.67 -19.33
N GLU A 98 -16.10 18.49 -20.05
CA GLU A 98 -16.56 19.07 -21.33
C GLU A 98 -16.53 18.08 -22.51
N ILE A 99 -15.77 16.98 -22.42
CA ILE A 99 -15.60 16.03 -23.53
C ILE A 99 -15.74 14.59 -23.00
N GLY A 100 -16.78 13.89 -23.47
CA GLY A 100 -16.89 12.42 -23.38
C GLY A 100 -17.79 11.84 -22.29
N VAL A 101 -18.01 12.53 -21.17
CA VAL A 101 -18.88 12.05 -20.08
C VAL A 101 -20.03 13.03 -19.88
N LYS A 102 -21.28 12.55 -19.80
CA LYS A 102 -22.47 13.40 -19.53
C LYS A 102 -22.30 14.15 -18.20
N GLY A 103 -21.79 15.37 -18.24
CA GLY A 103 -21.56 16.21 -17.06
C GLY A 103 -21.57 17.70 -17.42
N ASN A 104 -22.00 18.53 -16.46
CA ASN A 104 -21.92 19.99 -16.58
C ASN A 104 -20.55 20.45 -16.07
N ALA A 105 -19.96 21.50 -16.64
CA ALA A 105 -18.71 22.09 -16.16
C ALA A 105 -18.71 22.37 -14.65
N TRP A 106 -19.87 22.72 -14.08
CA TRP A 106 -20.06 22.91 -12.63
C TRP A 106 -19.78 21.67 -11.78
N ARG A 107 -19.99 20.46 -12.33
CA ARG A 107 -19.68 19.20 -11.65
C ARG A 107 -18.18 19.07 -11.41
N GLY A 108 -17.36 19.33 -12.44
CA GLY A 108 -15.90 19.32 -12.30
C GLY A 108 -15.36 20.32 -11.30
N ARG A 109 -15.95 21.52 -11.23
CA ARG A 109 -15.59 22.51 -10.21
C ARG A 109 -15.89 22.02 -8.80
N LYS A 110 -17.08 21.44 -8.59
CA LYS A 110 -17.49 20.86 -7.30
C LYS A 110 -16.62 19.68 -6.90
N ASP A 111 -16.31 18.80 -7.85
CA ASP A 111 -15.48 17.63 -7.60
C ASP A 111 -14.08 18.05 -7.13
N TYR A 112 -13.53 19.12 -7.69
CA TYR A 112 -12.27 19.69 -7.22
C TYR A 112 -12.41 20.36 -5.84
N LEU A 113 -13.42 21.21 -5.62
CA LEU A 113 -13.65 21.91 -4.35
C LEU A 113 -13.76 20.97 -3.14
N PHE A 114 -14.42 19.82 -3.31
CA PHE A 114 -14.60 18.82 -2.27
C PHE A 114 -13.60 17.66 -2.33
N SER A 115 -12.59 17.74 -3.20
CA SER A 115 -11.47 16.80 -3.20
C SER A 115 -10.52 17.08 -2.02
N ALA A 116 -9.77 16.07 -1.58
CA ALA A 116 -8.78 16.23 -0.51
C ALA A 116 -7.77 17.36 -0.85
N PHE A 117 -7.28 17.40 -2.09
CA PHE A 117 -6.37 18.45 -2.56
C PHE A 117 -7.03 19.82 -2.62
N GLY A 118 -8.29 19.93 -3.06
CA GLY A 118 -9.02 21.20 -3.06
C GLY A 118 -9.29 21.75 -1.66
N ILE A 119 -9.54 20.88 -0.68
CA ILE A 119 -9.68 21.26 0.73
C ILE A 119 -8.33 21.75 1.28
N VAL A 120 -7.23 21.07 0.97
CA VAL A 120 -5.88 21.49 1.37
C VAL A 120 -5.51 22.84 0.77
N ASP A 121 -5.78 23.05 -0.52
CA ASP A 121 -5.52 24.33 -1.19
C ASP A 121 -6.34 25.47 -0.58
N PHE A 122 -7.61 25.22 -0.27
CA PHE A 122 -8.44 26.19 0.44
C PHE A 122 -7.92 26.47 1.84
N ALA A 123 -7.62 25.43 2.62
CA ALA A 123 -7.09 25.55 3.98
C ALA A 123 -5.72 26.26 4.04
N SER A 124 -4.93 26.20 2.96
CA SER A 124 -3.65 26.90 2.86
C SER A 124 -3.79 28.42 2.70
N THR A 125 -4.93 28.91 2.20
CA THR A 125 -5.18 30.33 1.92
C THR A 125 -6.11 30.97 2.94
N ILE A 126 -7.00 30.17 3.56
CA ILE A 126 -8.00 30.64 4.51
C ILE A 126 -7.47 31.46 5.69
N PRO A 127 -6.29 31.18 6.31
CA PRO A 127 -5.90 31.86 7.54
C PRO A 127 -5.71 33.37 7.32
N PHE A 128 -5.17 33.78 6.17
CA PHE A 128 -5.00 35.18 5.80
C PHE A 128 -6.34 35.90 5.64
N TYR A 129 -7.28 35.29 4.91
CA TYR A 129 -8.61 35.88 4.70
C TYR A 129 -9.43 35.96 5.99
N LEU A 130 -9.31 34.97 6.88
CA LEU A 130 -9.96 35.01 8.19
C LEU A 130 -9.42 36.14 9.06
N GLN A 131 -8.11 36.40 9.04
CA GLN A 131 -7.54 37.55 9.77
C GLN A 131 -8.05 38.89 9.23
N LEU A 132 -8.26 39.00 7.92
CA LEU A 132 -8.80 40.21 7.30
C LEU A 132 -10.28 40.46 7.67
N ILE A 133 -11.08 39.41 7.77
CA ILE A 133 -12.52 39.50 8.07
C ILE A 133 -12.77 39.59 9.59
N LEU A 134 -11.93 38.95 10.41
CA LEU A 134 -12.04 38.87 11.87
C LEU A 134 -10.80 39.45 12.57
N PRO A 135 -10.55 40.77 12.50
CA PRO A 135 -9.36 41.40 13.06
C PRO A 135 -9.24 41.29 14.60
N GLY A 136 -10.29 40.83 15.30
CA GLY A 136 -10.34 40.66 16.76
C GLY A 136 -10.39 39.22 17.27
N ALA A 137 -10.35 38.20 16.40
CA ALA A 137 -10.21 36.81 16.83
C ALA A 137 -8.79 36.58 17.37
N ASP A 138 -8.57 35.56 18.22
CA ASP A 138 -7.21 35.25 18.70
C ASP A 138 -6.32 34.82 17.53
N LEU A 139 -5.60 35.80 16.98
CA LEU A 139 -4.78 35.67 15.79
C LEU A 139 -3.64 34.66 15.97
N ARG A 140 -3.35 34.22 17.21
CA ARG A 140 -2.35 33.18 17.49
C ARG A 140 -2.75 31.83 16.91
N MET A 141 -3.98 31.41 17.11
CA MET A 141 -4.47 30.12 16.58
C MET A 141 -4.56 30.16 15.04
N LEU A 142 -5.01 31.30 14.48
CA LEU A 142 -5.03 31.48 13.03
C LEU A 142 -3.62 31.48 12.42
N ARG A 143 -2.60 31.97 13.14
CA ARG A 143 -1.21 31.90 12.70
C ARG A 143 -0.70 30.46 12.60
N MET A 144 -1.15 29.55 13.47
CA MET A 144 -0.78 28.12 13.38
C MET A 144 -1.35 27.46 12.13
N PHE A 145 -2.56 27.84 11.70
CA PHE A 145 -3.13 27.32 10.46
C PHE A 145 -2.36 27.72 9.20
N ARG A 146 -1.48 28.74 9.27
CA ARG A 146 -0.55 29.03 8.16
C ARG A 146 0.35 27.83 7.84
N LEU A 147 0.68 26.98 8.82
CA LEU A 147 1.44 25.75 8.61
C LEU A 147 0.69 24.73 7.74
N LEU A 148 -0.64 24.80 7.65
CA LEU A 148 -1.42 23.88 6.80
C LEU A 148 -1.01 23.97 5.33
N ARG A 149 -0.41 25.08 4.88
CA ARG A 149 0.12 25.18 3.51
C ARG A 149 1.23 24.17 3.21
N ILE A 150 1.89 23.59 4.23
CA ILE A 150 2.84 22.48 4.02
C ILE A 150 2.16 21.27 3.40
N PHE A 151 0.86 21.06 3.69
CA PHE A 151 0.10 19.95 3.10
C PHE A 151 -0.07 20.11 1.59
N LYS A 152 0.14 21.30 0.99
CA LYS A 152 0.19 21.44 -0.48
C LYS A 152 1.29 20.57 -1.10
N LEU A 153 2.35 20.24 -0.35
CA LEU A 153 3.40 19.33 -0.80
C LEU A 153 2.89 17.90 -1.03
N SER A 154 1.82 17.48 -0.33
CA SER A 154 1.24 16.14 -0.50
C SER A 154 0.82 15.86 -1.95
N ARG A 155 0.38 16.89 -2.69
CA ARG A 155 -0.04 16.74 -4.10
C ARG A 155 1.11 16.40 -5.04
N TYR A 156 2.32 16.83 -4.70
CA TYR A 156 3.51 16.58 -5.51
C TYR A 156 4.24 15.30 -5.07
N ASN A 157 3.69 14.59 -4.09
CA ASN A 157 4.22 13.33 -3.59
C ASN A 157 3.22 12.20 -3.84
N THR A 158 3.41 11.48 -4.94
CA THR A 158 2.57 10.33 -5.35
C THR A 158 2.48 9.26 -4.26
N ALA A 159 3.53 9.06 -3.47
CA ALA A 159 3.53 8.09 -2.38
C ALA A 159 2.50 8.41 -1.28
N MET A 160 2.18 9.69 -1.05
CA MET A 160 1.14 10.07 -0.09
C MET A 160 -0.25 9.76 -0.61
N GLU A 161 -0.50 9.99 -1.90
CA GLU A 161 -1.76 9.62 -2.55
C GLU A 161 -1.99 8.11 -2.47
N ASP A 162 -0.95 7.33 -2.78
CA ASP A 162 -0.98 5.87 -2.69
C ASP A 162 -1.29 5.38 -1.28
N MET A 163 -0.69 6.01 -0.26
CA MET A 163 -0.96 5.69 1.13
C MET A 163 -2.42 5.99 1.52
N PHE A 164 -2.97 7.12 1.10
CA PHE A 164 -4.38 7.45 1.38
C PHE A 164 -5.34 6.52 0.66
N GLU A 165 -5.07 6.16 -0.60
CA GLU A 165 -5.86 5.20 -1.36
C GLU A 165 -5.82 3.81 -0.73
N ALA A 166 -4.64 3.36 -0.28
CA ALA A 166 -4.47 2.11 0.43
C ALA A 166 -5.30 2.06 1.73
N ILE A 167 -5.20 3.10 2.57
CA ILE A 167 -5.99 3.19 3.81
C ILE A 167 -7.49 3.21 3.50
N LYS A 168 -7.91 3.91 2.44
CA LYS A 168 -9.31 3.97 2.02
C LYS A 168 -9.82 2.62 1.51
N ALA A 169 -8.98 1.85 0.83
CA ALA A 169 -9.29 0.49 0.40
C ALA A 169 -9.47 -0.45 1.60
N GLU A 170 -8.62 -0.32 2.62
CA GLU A 170 -8.64 -1.11 3.85
C GLU A 170 -9.36 -0.40 5.03
N LYS A 171 -10.36 0.43 4.73
CA LYS A 171 -11.04 1.25 5.74
C LYS A 171 -11.66 0.44 6.89
N ASP A 172 -12.12 -0.78 6.61
CA ASP A 172 -12.81 -1.62 7.58
C ASP A 172 -11.79 -2.22 8.57
N SER A 173 -10.65 -2.68 8.06
CA SER A 173 -9.50 -3.14 8.85
C SER A 173 -8.92 -2.00 9.71
N PHE A 174 -8.72 -0.82 9.11
CA PHE A 174 -8.18 0.35 9.81
C PHE A 174 -9.14 0.87 10.89
N SER A 175 -10.44 0.97 10.59
CA SER A 175 -11.45 1.42 11.56
C SER A 175 -11.61 0.45 12.73
N SER A 176 -11.50 -0.86 12.49
CA SER A 176 -11.53 -1.88 13.54
C SER A 176 -10.34 -1.77 14.49
N ALA A 177 -9.13 -1.53 13.95
CA ALA A 177 -7.94 -1.31 14.76
C ALA A 177 -8.04 -0.02 15.61
N LEU A 178 -8.56 1.06 15.02
CA LEU A 178 -8.78 2.32 15.75
C LEU A 178 -9.86 2.18 16.83
N PHE A 179 -10.93 1.42 16.55
CA PHE A 179 -11.99 1.14 17.52
C PHE A 179 -11.47 0.33 18.71
N LEU A 180 -10.64 -0.69 18.44
CA LEU A 180 -9.97 -1.47 19.48
C LEU A 180 -9.07 -0.58 20.34
N LEU A 181 -8.26 0.30 19.72
CA LEU A 181 -7.44 1.28 20.43
C LEU A 181 -8.28 2.18 21.33
N LEU A 182 -9.41 2.70 20.83
CA LEU A 182 -10.28 3.60 21.60
C LEU A 182 -10.87 2.89 22.83
N ILE A 183 -11.37 1.67 22.66
CA ILE A 183 -11.93 0.88 23.77
C ILE A 183 -10.83 0.55 24.79
N SER A 184 -9.66 0.08 24.34
CA SER A 184 -8.53 -0.20 25.23
C SER A 184 -8.10 1.06 25.98
N CYS A 185 -7.99 2.21 25.29
CA CYS A 185 -7.67 3.49 25.91
C CYS A 185 -8.66 3.82 27.02
N LEU A 186 -9.97 3.75 26.76
CA LEU A 186 -11.00 4.06 27.75
C LEU A 186 -10.98 3.09 28.94
N LEU A 187 -10.86 1.78 28.67
CA LEU A 187 -10.88 0.75 29.71
C LEU A 187 -9.65 0.84 30.63
N PHE A 188 -8.45 0.85 30.07
CA PHE A 188 -7.21 0.87 30.87
C PHE A 188 -7.00 2.21 31.58
N SER A 189 -7.39 3.33 30.95
CA SER A 189 -7.34 4.64 31.61
C SER A 189 -8.32 4.75 32.77
N SER A 190 -9.51 4.16 32.64
CA SER A 190 -10.48 4.13 33.74
C SER A 190 -10.00 3.22 34.88
N LEU A 191 -9.39 2.07 34.54
CA LEU A 191 -8.92 1.11 35.52
C LEU A 191 -7.73 1.65 36.33
N ILE A 192 -6.74 2.26 35.69
CA ILE A 192 -5.61 2.89 36.39
C ILE A 192 -6.06 4.09 37.22
N TYR A 193 -7.03 4.87 36.72
CA TYR A 193 -7.64 5.97 37.49
C TYR A 193 -8.33 5.48 38.77
N ILE A 194 -9.06 4.37 38.72
CA ILE A 194 -9.71 3.81 39.92
C ILE A 194 -8.69 3.39 40.97
N VAL A 195 -7.52 2.89 40.53
CA VAL A 195 -6.48 2.33 41.41
C VAL A 195 -5.56 3.42 41.96
N GLU A 196 -5.08 4.33 41.11
CA GLU A 196 -4.04 5.33 41.44
C GLU A 196 -4.59 6.77 41.54
N GLY A 197 -5.86 7.00 41.17
CA GLY A 197 -6.41 8.36 41.07
C GLY A 197 -6.61 9.08 42.40
N HIS A 198 -6.45 8.38 43.52
CA HIS A 198 -6.57 8.94 44.87
C HIS A 198 -5.23 9.42 45.46
N ASP A 199 -4.10 9.04 44.84
CA ASP A 199 -2.75 9.22 45.40
C ASP A 199 -2.02 10.49 44.87
N ASP A 200 -2.78 11.53 44.49
CA ASP A 200 -2.28 12.85 44.04
C ASP A 200 -1.33 12.82 42.80
N HIS A 201 -1.36 11.74 42.02
CA HIS A 201 -0.61 11.63 40.78
C HIS A 201 -1.20 12.50 39.67
N ALA A 202 -0.45 13.51 39.21
CA ALA A 202 -0.87 14.40 38.12
C ALA A 202 -1.24 13.65 36.82
N ALA A 203 -0.63 12.50 36.56
CA ALA A 203 -0.92 11.68 35.39
C ALA A 203 -2.23 10.88 35.49
N PHE A 204 -2.69 10.57 36.70
CA PHE A 204 -3.89 9.77 36.96
C PHE A 204 -4.97 10.55 37.71
N ALA A 205 -4.88 11.89 37.76
CA ALA A 205 -5.83 12.75 38.47
C ALA A 205 -7.26 12.73 37.89
N SER A 206 -7.43 12.30 36.64
CA SER A 206 -8.73 12.15 35.99
C SER A 206 -8.66 11.11 34.88
N ILE A 207 -9.82 10.56 34.48
CA ILE A 207 -9.88 9.61 33.35
C ILE A 207 -9.28 10.22 32.06
N PRO A 208 -9.57 11.48 31.67
CA PRO A 208 -8.91 12.10 30.52
C PRO A 208 -7.39 12.26 30.65
N ALA A 209 -6.89 12.54 31.86
CA ALA A 209 -5.45 12.58 32.11
C ALA A 209 -4.80 11.20 31.93
N ALA A 210 -5.45 10.15 32.43
CA ALA A 210 -5.01 8.77 32.22
C ALA A 210 -5.12 8.35 30.74
N MET A 211 -6.11 8.86 29.98
CA MET A 211 -6.21 8.66 28.53
C MET A 211 -5.07 9.35 27.79
N HIS A 212 -4.70 10.57 28.19
CA HIS A 212 -3.52 11.25 27.65
C HIS A 212 -2.25 10.43 27.93
N TRP A 213 -2.09 9.89 29.15
CA TRP A 213 -1.02 8.96 29.48
C TRP A 213 -1.04 7.70 28.59
N PHE A 214 -2.19 7.05 28.41
CA PHE A 214 -2.31 5.88 27.53
C PHE A 214 -1.91 6.21 26.08
N MET A 215 -2.32 7.37 25.56
CA MET A 215 -1.97 7.81 24.21
C MET A 215 -0.47 8.05 24.02
N ILE A 216 0.21 8.67 24.98
CA ILE A 216 1.66 8.84 24.89
C ILE A 216 2.37 7.47 24.98
N THR A 217 1.85 6.54 25.77
CA THR A 217 2.39 5.18 25.91
C THR A 217 2.36 4.40 24.60
N ILE A 218 1.26 4.45 23.85
CA ILE A 218 1.14 3.75 22.56
C ILE A 218 1.89 4.44 21.42
N ILE A 219 1.89 5.79 21.36
CA ILE A 219 2.51 6.52 20.25
C ILE A 219 4.03 6.59 20.42
N SER A 220 4.49 6.96 21.62
CA SER A 220 5.90 7.24 21.86
C SER A 220 6.63 6.10 22.56
N GLY A 221 5.93 5.31 23.39
CA GLY A 221 6.56 4.35 24.30
C GLY A 221 7.17 4.98 25.55
N TRP A 222 7.00 6.29 25.77
CA TRP A 222 7.59 7.07 26.89
C TRP A 222 6.59 7.39 28.01
N GLY A 223 5.63 6.49 28.27
CA GLY A 223 4.64 6.64 29.33
C GLY A 223 5.18 6.43 30.75
N ASN A 224 6.38 6.94 31.07
CA ASN A 224 7.04 6.72 32.36
C ASN A 224 6.35 7.52 33.48
N VAL A 225 5.32 6.90 34.04
CA VAL A 225 4.69 7.27 35.30
C VAL A 225 4.81 6.07 36.20
N ASP A 226 5.50 6.23 37.32
CA ASP A 226 5.66 5.16 38.31
C ASP A 226 4.43 5.14 39.22
N PRO A 227 3.56 4.12 39.12
CA PRO A 227 2.43 3.96 40.04
C PRO A 227 2.96 3.58 41.42
N GLN A 228 2.26 3.98 42.48
CA GLN A 228 2.67 3.69 43.85
C GLN A 228 2.07 2.39 44.39
N THR A 229 0.92 1.96 43.88
CA THR A 229 0.30 0.71 44.34
C THR A 229 0.82 -0.49 43.55
N TYR A 230 0.92 -1.66 44.21
CA TYR A 230 1.30 -2.91 43.55
C TYR A 230 0.34 -3.30 42.41
N LEU A 231 -0.96 -2.98 42.57
CA LEU A 231 -1.98 -3.22 41.54
C LEU A 231 -1.77 -2.27 40.35
N GLY A 232 -1.44 -1.00 40.60
CA GLY A 232 -1.07 -0.03 39.59
C GLY A 232 0.16 -0.44 38.79
N ILE A 233 1.22 -0.94 39.46
CA ILE A 233 2.41 -1.48 38.79
C ILE A 233 2.03 -2.59 37.80
N TYR A 234 1.20 -3.54 38.22
CA TYR A 234 0.73 -4.61 37.35
C TYR A 234 -0.06 -4.07 36.14
N LEU A 235 -0.95 -3.10 36.38
CA LEU A 235 -1.74 -2.48 35.31
C LEU A 235 -0.89 -1.69 34.33
N VAL A 236 0.14 -0.97 34.79
CA VAL A 236 1.07 -0.25 33.93
C VAL A 236 1.86 -1.22 33.06
N VAL A 237 2.40 -2.30 33.63
CA VAL A 237 3.09 -3.34 32.85
C VAL A 237 2.16 -3.96 31.81
N LEU A 238 0.93 -4.32 32.19
CA LEU A 238 -0.06 -4.88 31.28
C LEU A 238 -0.43 -3.90 30.17
N THR A 239 -0.64 -2.63 30.51
CA THR A 239 -0.97 -1.56 29.56
C THR A 239 0.17 -1.32 28.59
N GLN A 240 1.42 -1.39 29.05
CA GLN A 240 2.60 -1.21 28.20
C GLN A 240 2.72 -2.32 27.16
N VAL A 241 2.53 -3.58 27.57
CA VAL A 241 2.53 -4.74 26.67
C VAL A 241 1.39 -4.62 25.65
N LEU A 242 0.17 -4.29 26.11
CA LEU A 242 -0.97 -4.09 25.24
C LEU A 242 -0.76 -2.95 24.25
N SER A 243 -0.14 -1.86 24.69
CA SER A 243 0.16 -0.69 23.84
C SER A 243 1.09 -1.07 22.69
N ILE A 244 2.14 -1.85 22.96
CA ILE A 244 3.04 -2.36 21.92
C ILE A 244 2.27 -3.23 20.93
N ALA A 245 1.40 -4.12 21.40
CA ALA A 245 0.58 -4.98 20.53
C ALA A 245 -0.39 -4.16 19.65
N LEU A 246 -1.05 -3.14 20.21
CA LEU A 246 -1.97 -2.26 19.48
C LEU A 246 -1.23 -1.40 18.44
N ALA A 247 -0.05 -0.86 18.79
CA ALA A 247 0.80 -0.13 17.85
C ALA A 247 1.27 -1.02 16.67
N ALA A 248 1.61 -2.28 16.96
CA ALA A 248 1.97 -3.27 15.94
C ALA A 248 0.79 -3.58 15.01
N ILE A 249 -0.43 -3.71 15.54
CA ILE A 249 -1.64 -3.90 14.72
C ILE A 249 -1.87 -2.73 13.78
N LEU A 250 -1.80 -1.48 14.27
CA LEU A 250 -1.98 -0.30 13.42
C LEU A 250 -0.94 -0.23 12.30
N THR A 251 0.33 -0.47 12.64
CA THR A 251 1.42 -0.50 11.67
C THR A 251 1.23 -1.62 10.66
N GLY A 252 0.84 -2.81 11.12
CA GLY A 252 0.60 -3.98 10.27
C GLY A 252 -0.58 -3.80 9.32
N VAL A 253 -1.68 -3.17 9.76
CA VAL A 253 -2.82 -2.85 8.89
C VAL A 253 -2.42 -1.87 7.80
N VAL A 254 -1.71 -0.79 8.14
CA VAL A 254 -1.24 0.19 7.13
C VAL A 254 -0.25 -0.45 6.16
N ALA A 255 0.69 -1.26 6.64
CA ALA A 255 1.66 -1.96 5.80
C ALA A 255 0.96 -2.92 4.83
N THR A 256 0.01 -3.72 5.33
CA THR A 256 -0.76 -4.67 4.51
C THR A 256 -1.65 -3.95 3.51
N ALA A 257 -2.24 -2.81 3.88
CA ALA A 257 -3.02 -2.00 2.97
C ALA A 257 -2.15 -1.48 1.82
N TYR A 258 -0.97 -0.95 2.14
CA TYR A 258 -0.04 -0.43 1.14
C TYR A 258 0.46 -1.54 0.20
N THR A 259 0.90 -2.69 0.74
CA THR A 259 1.38 -3.80 -0.09
C THR A 259 0.28 -4.39 -0.97
N THR A 260 -0.94 -4.55 -0.44
CA THR A 260 -2.10 -5.00 -1.22
C THR A 260 -2.42 -4.03 -2.37
N GLN A 261 -2.31 -2.72 -2.12
CA GLN A 261 -2.60 -1.70 -3.12
C GLN A 261 -1.56 -1.70 -4.25
N VAL A 262 -0.26 -1.81 -3.89
CA VAL A 262 0.85 -1.97 -4.85
C VAL A 262 0.67 -3.23 -5.69
N GLN A 263 0.44 -4.40 -5.06
CA GLN A 263 0.21 -5.66 -5.76
C GLN A 263 -1.00 -5.61 -6.70
N ARG A 264 -2.07 -4.93 -6.29
CA ARG A 264 -3.27 -4.76 -7.13
C ARG A 264 -2.94 -3.97 -8.39
N ARG A 265 -2.14 -2.90 -8.30
CA ARG A 265 -1.69 -2.12 -9.46
C ARG A 265 -0.79 -2.93 -10.38
N GLU A 266 0.18 -3.65 -9.82
CA GLU A 266 1.06 -4.56 -10.59
C GLU A 266 0.25 -5.61 -11.35
N SER A 267 -0.72 -6.26 -10.69
CA SER A 267 -1.58 -7.26 -11.33
C SER A 267 -2.45 -6.69 -12.46
N PHE A 268 -2.90 -5.44 -12.33
CA PHE A 268 -3.67 -4.76 -13.36
C PHE A 268 -2.78 -4.42 -14.58
N TYR A 269 -1.57 -3.94 -14.33
CA TYR A 269 -0.57 -3.69 -15.38
C TYR A 269 -0.20 -4.98 -16.11
N GLU A 270 0.07 -6.05 -15.37
CA GLU A 270 0.38 -7.37 -15.92
C GLU A 270 -0.74 -7.88 -16.83
N GLN A 271 -2.01 -7.75 -16.43
CA GLN A 271 -3.15 -8.15 -17.27
C GLN A 271 -3.18 -7.39 -18.59
N GLN A 272 -2.96 -6.07 -18.55
CA GLN A 272 -2.92 -5.23 -19.76
C GLN A 272 -1.75 -5.60 -20.66
N LEU A 273 -0.57 -5.83 -20.06
CA LEU A 273 0.62 -6.27 -20.78
C LEU A 273 0.39 -7.66 -21.43
N ARG A 274 -0.25 -8.60 -20.71
CA ARG A 274 -0.63 -9.92 -21.25
C ARG A 274 -1.60 -9.79 -22.43
N GLU A 275 -2.55 -8.86 -22.38
CA GLU A 275 -3.49 -8.61 -23.48
C GLU A 275 -2.78 -8.05 -24.73
N VAL A 276 -1.95 -7.01 -24.55
CA VAL A 276 -1.19 -6.40 -25.66
C VAL A 276 -0.20 -7.39 -26.28
N LEU A 277 0.40 -8.28 -25.49
CA LEU A 277 1.32 -9.28 -26.03
C LEU A 277 0.61 -10.50 -26.65
N LYS A 278 -0.72 -10.57 -26.64
CA LYS A 278 -1.47 -11.77 -27.05
C LYS A 278 -1.45 -12.01 -28.56
N ASP A 279 -1.50 -10.95 -29.35
CA ASP A 279 -1.46 -10.99 -30.81
C ASP A 279 -0.02 -10.92 -31.38
N GLY A 280 0.96 -10.62 -30.51
CA GLY A 280 2.39 -10.59 -30.83
C GLY A 280 2.83 -9.33 -31.60
N ILE A 281 1.95 -8.33 -31.76
CA ILE A 281 2.24 -7.08 -32.46
C ILE A 281 1.91 -5.92 -31.52
N VAL A 282 2.95 -5.32 -30.93
CA VAL A 282 2.77 -4.13 -30.09
C VAL A 282 2.69 -2.89 -30.98
N THR A 283 1.53 -2.25 -31.05
CA THR A 283 1.36 -0.98 -31.76
C THR A 283 1.96 0.19 -30.98
N GLU A 284 2.31 1.28 -31.67
CA GLU A 284 2.83 2.49 -30.99
C GLU A 284 1.81 3.12 -30.04
N GLU A 285 0.51 2.98 -30.32
CA GLU A 285 -0.56 3.43 -29.42
C GLU A 285 -0.61 2.61 -28.12
N GLU A 286 -0.52 1.28 -28.21
CA GLU A 286 -0.48 0.39 -27.05
C GLU A 286 0.78 0.60 -26.21
N LYS A 287 1.93 0.82 -26.88
CA LYS A 287 3.19 1.15 -26.20
C LYS A 287 3.09 2.46 -25.44
N ALA A 288 2.46 3.49 -26.03
CA ALA A 288 2.21 4.76 -25.36
C ALA A 288 1.24 4.59 -24.17
N HIS A 289 0.22 3.74 -24.32
CA HIS A 289 -0.74 3.44 -23.27
C HIS A 289 -0.10 2.70 -22.09
N LEU A 290 0.71 1.66 -22.34
CA LEU A 290 1.46 0.93 -21.31
C LEU A 290 2.45 1.84 -20.59
N LYS A 291 3.17 2.69 -21.33
CA LYS A 291 4.11 3.64 -20.74
C LYS A 291 3.41 4.69 -19.86
N LYS A 292 2.22 5.14 -20.27
CA LYS A 292 1.38 6.01 -19.44
C LYS A 292 0.95 5.30 -18.15
N MET A 293 0.48 4.07 -18.26
CA MET A 293 0.03 3.27 -17.11
C MET A 293 1.19 2.95 -16.14
N GLN A 294 2.37 2.67 -16.66
CA GLN A 294 3.60 2.52 -15.88
C GLN A 294 3.90 3.79 -15.06
N ALA A 295 3.80 4.97 -15.68
CA ALA A 295 4.01 6.24 -15.01
C ALA A 295 2.92 6.52 -13.96
N ASP A 296 1.65 6.27 -14.30
CA ASP A 296 0.51 6.45 -13.40
C ASP A 296 0.60 5.54 -12.16
N PHE A 297 1.18 4.34 -12.29
CA PHE A 297 1.41 3.42 -11.18
C PHE A 297 2.76 3.59 -10.47
N GLY A 298 3.63 4.48 -10.96
CA GLY A 298 4.96 4.71 -10.39
C GLY A 298 5.89 3.49 -10.47
N MET A 299 5.69 2.60 -11.45
CA MET A 299 6.49 1.37 -11.59
C MET A 299 7.85 1.66 -12.23
N SER A 300 8.91 1.09 -11.67
CA SER A 300 10.25 1.17 -12.25
C SER A 300 10.36 0.39 -13.57
N ASP A 301 11.27 0.82 -14.45
CA ASP A 301 11.55 0.10 -15.71
C ASP A 301 11.99 -1.35 -15.45
N GLU A 302 12.69 -1.59 -14.34
CA GLU A 302 13.15 -2.93 -13.90
C GLU A 302 11.96 -3.83 -13.52
N GLN A 303 10.98 -3.31 -12.77
CA GLN A 303 9.75 -4.06 -12.45
C GLN A 303 8.97 -4.44 -13.70
N VAL A 304 8.84 -3.52 -14.66
CA VAL A 304 8.13 -3.79 -15.92
C VAL A 304 8.85 -4.86 -16.75
N ALA A 305 10.19 -4.78 -16.83
CA ALA A 305 10.99 -5.79 -17.52
C ALA A 305 10.82 -7.18 -16.89
N ALA A 306 10.87 -7.27 -15.55
CA ALA A 306 10.69 -8.54 -14.84
C ALA A 306 9.30 -9.17 -15.12
N ILE A 307 8.23 -8.37 -15.17
CA ILE A 307 6.89 -8.84 -15.51
C ILE A 307 6.83 -9.33 -16.96
N ALA A 308 7.46 -8.60 -17.90
CA ALA A 308 7.51 -8.99 -19.31
C ALA A 308 8.25 -10.32 -19.50
N ASP A 309 9.42 -10.48 -18.88
CA ASP A 309 10.24 -11.69 -18.92
C ASP A 309 9.45 -12.89 -18.38
N GLN A 310 8.75 -12.72 -17.24
CA GLN A 310 7.91 -13.75 -16.66
C GLN A 310 6.79 -14.21 -17.61
N ILE A 311 6.14 -13.28 -18.31
CA ILE A 311 5.10 -13.60 -19.30
C ILE A 311 5.68 -14.37 -20.49
N GLU A 312 6.88 -14.01 -20.97
CA GLU A 312 7.55 -14.70 -22.07
C GLU A 312 7.96 -16.12 -21.67
N GLU A 313 8.50 -16.32 -20.47
CA GLU A 313 8.81 -17.64 -19.93
C GLU A 313 7.56 -18.52 -19.82
N GLU A 314 6.45 -18.00 -19.28
CA GLU A 314 5.17 -18.72 -19.21
C GLU A 314 4.67 -19.13 -20.60
N LYS A 315 4.78 -18.23 -21.60
CA LYS A 315 4.41 -18.54 -22.99
C LYS A 315 5.31 -19.61 -23.60
N ALA A 316 6.62 -19.55 -23.37
CA ALA A 316 7.57 -20.55 -23.85
C ALA A 316 7.27 -21.93 -23.25
N GLN A 317 7.01 -22.01 -21.94
CA GLN A 317 6.60 -23.25 -21.26
C GLN A 317 5.26 -23.78 -21.80
N ALA A 318 4.28 -22.91 -22.01
CA ALA A 318 2.99 -23.29 -22.58
C ALA A 318 3.11 -23.80 -24.03
N ALA A 319 4.00 -23.21 -24.83
CA ALA A 319 4.30 -23.66 -26.19
C ALA A 319 4.98 -25.04 -26.20
N GLN A 320 5.97 -25.26 -25.33
CA GLN A 320 6.63 -26.56 -25.15
C GLN A 320 5.62 -27.64 -24.73
N LYS A 321 4.73 -27.32 -23.79
CA LYS A 321 3.67 -28.26 -23.34
C LYS A 321 2.67 -28.58 -24.46
N LYS A 322 2.30 -27.60 -25.28
CA LYS A 322 1.45 -27.82 -26.47
C LYS A 322 2.14 -28.72 -27.51
N GLN A 323 3.44 -28.52 -27.76
CA GLN A 323 4.22 -29.37 -28.67
C GLN A 323 4.37 -30.80 -28.13
N ALA A 324 4.64 -30.98 -26.84
CA ALA A 324 4.70 -32.30 -26.20
C ALA A 324 3.35 -33.06 -26.24
N THR A 325 2.23 -32.32 -26.28
CA THR A 325 0.89 -32.91 -26.39
C THR A 325 0.45 -33.17 -27.84
N GLN A 326 1.11 -32.55 -28.83
CA GLN A 326 0.76 -32.64 -30.26
C GLN A 326 1.57 -33.66 -31.07
N VAL A 327 2.49 -34.42 -30.46
CA VAL A 327 3.13 -35.55 -31.15
C VAL A 327 2.03 -36.57 -31.52
N PRO A 328 1.78 -36.84 -32.82
CA PRO A 328 0.78 -37.81 -33.20
C PRO A 328 1.24 -39.19 -32.72
N ALA A 329 0.33 -39.93 -32.09
CA ALA A 329 0.52 -41.35 -31.87
C ALA A 329 0.81 -42.00 -33.23
N ALA A 330 2.08 -42.32 -33.47
CA ALA A 330 2.49 -43.08 -34.65
C ALA A 330 1.65 -44.38 -34.68
N PRO A 331 1.23 -44.86 -35.87
CA PRO A 331 0.49 -46.10 -35.95
C PRO A 331 1.36 -47.20 -35.36
N GLN A 332 0.93 -47.75 -34.23
CA GLN A 332 1.61 -48.85 -33.56
C GLN A 332 1.54 -50.06 -34.50
N ALA A 333 2.59 -50.27 -35.29
CA ALA A 333 2.86 -51.58 -35.84
C ALA A 333 3.07 -52.51 -34.64
N ALA A 334 2.16 -53.45 -34.49
CA ALA A 334 2.16 -54.46 -33.45
C ALA A 334 3.52 -55.18 -33.41
N VAL A 335 4.34 -54.84 -32.42
CA VAL A 335 5.35 -55.74 -31.90
C VAL A 335 4.93 -56.05 -30.48
N ILE A 336 4.21 -57.15 -30.36
CA ILE A 336 3.92 -57.81 -29.09
C ILE A 336 5.27 -58.28 -28.55
N VAL A 337 5.87 -57.48 -27.67
CA VAL A 337 6.81 -58.01 -26.68
C VAL A 337 6.03 -58.11 -25.39
N GLU A 338 5.50 -59.30 -25.12
CA GLU A 338 5.01 -59.65 -23.80
C GLU A 338 6.17 -59.52 -22.80
N ALA A 339 6.22 -58.40 -22.09
CA ALA A 339 7.00 -58.31 -20.86
C ALA A 339 6.26 -59.16 -19.80
N PRO A 340 6.93 -60.11 -19.14
CA PRO A 340 6.27 -60.92 -18.13
C PRO A 340 5.97 -60.02 -16.93
N ILE A 341 4.67 -59.81 -16.65
CA ILE A 341 4.26 -59.23 -15.37
C ILE A 341 4.48 -60.32 -14.31
N VAL A 342 5.68 -60.35 -13.73
CA VAL A 342 5.93 -61.13 -12.52
C VAL A 342 5.23 -60.41 -11.37
N LYS A 343 4.02 -60.87 -11.02
CA LYS A 343 3.39 -60.51 -9.74
C LYS A 343 4.04 -61.34 -8.65
N GLU A 344 5.21 -60.91 -8.17
CA GLU A 344 5.79 -61.48 -6.96
C GLU A 344 4.94 -61.04 -5.76
N ARG A 345 4.24 -62.01 -5.17
CA ARG A 345 3.48 -61.82 -3.93
C ARG A 345 4.43 -62.08 -2.77
N VAL A 346 5.12 -61.04 -2.30
CA VAL A 346 5.97 -61.13 -1.12
C VAL A 346 5.09 -61.36 0.12
N THR A 347 5.27 -62.47 0.82
CA THR A 347 4.53 -62.80 2.04
C THR A 347 5.30 -62.38 3.30
N ALA A 348 4.62 -62.17 4.42
CA ALA A 348 5.25 -61.72 5.67
C ALA A 348 6.34 -62.69 6.20
N SER A 349 6.30 -63.96 5.78
CA SER A 349 7.34 -64.96 6.05
C SER A 349 8.63 -64.75 5.25
N ASP A 350 8.56 -64.09 4.09
CA ASP A 350 9.73 -63.82 3.23
C ASP A 350 10.53 -62.61 3.71
N LEU A 351 9.87 -61.70 4.46
CA LEU A 351 10.53 -60.55 5.08
C LEU A 351 11.23 -60.89 6.41
N SER A 352 10.97 -62.02 7.06
CA SER A 352 11.58 -62.31 8.37
C SER A 352 13.02 -62.83 8.27
N SER A 353 13.41 -63.41 7.13
CA SER A 353 14.72 -64.02 6.88
C SER A 353 15.78 -63.10 6.25
N LEU A 354 15.40 -61.89 5.82
CA LEU A 354 16.30 -60.93 5.17
C LEU A 354 17.06 -60.05 6.17
N ASP A 355 18.19 -59.49 5.75
CA ASP A 355 18.95 -58.52 6.54
C ASP A 355 18.23 -57.14 6.57
N PRO A 356 18.45 -56.30 7.60
CA PRO A 356 17.70 -55.05 7.78
C PRO A 356 17.83 -54.06 6.61
N GLU A 357 19.00 -53.96 6.00
CA GLU A 357 19.24 -53.06 4.86
C GLU A 357 18.55 -53.55 3.59
N GLU A 358 18.54 -54.86 3.33
CA GLU A 358 17.84 -55.45 2.18
C GLU A 358 16.32 -55.26 2.29
N LYS A 359 15.75 -55.38 3.50
CA LYS A 359 14.33 -55.08 3.73
C LYS A 359 14.01 -53.63 3.41
N LEU A 360 14.87 -52.70 3.80
CA LEU A 360 14.66 -51.27 3.56
C LEU A 360 14.68 -50.96 2.06
N ASN A 361 15.64 -51.53 1.33
CA ASN A 361 15.80 -51.33 -0.10
C ASN A 361 14.66 -51.95 -0.92
N LEU A 362 14.19 -53.14 -0.55
CA LEU A 362 13.02 -53.77 -1.16
C LEU A 362 11.73 -52.99 -0.87
N LEU A 363 11.56 -52.47 0.34
CA LEU A 363 10.39 -51.63 0.66
C LEU A 363 10.44 -50.31 -0.10
N ALA A 364 11.61 -49.70 -0.26
CA ALA A 364 11.76 -48.46 -1.03
C ALA A 364 11.39 -48.67 -2.51
N SER A 365 11.88 -49.73 -3.15
CA SER A 365 11.57 -50.03 -4.55
C SER A 365 10.08 -50.36 -4.76
N LEU A 366 9.48 -51.10 -3.83
CA LEU A 366 8.05 -51.40 -3.85
C LEU A 366 7.22 -50.12 -3.69
N VAL A 367 7.59 -49.23 -2.76
CA VAL A 367 6.90 -47.95 -2.59
C VAL A 367 6.99 -47.11 -3.87
N ASP A 368 8.15 -47.07 -4.53
CA ASP A 368 8.30 -46.29 -5.77
C ASP A 368 7.48 -46.81 -6.95
N SER A 369 7.19 -48.11 -6.97
CA SER A 369 6.28 -48.69 -7.97
C SER A 369 4.79 -48.36 -7.76
N LEU A 370 4.40 -47.74 -6.63
CA LEU A 370 3.01 -47.47 -6.29
C LEU A 370 2.49 -46.12 -6.80
N SER A 371 1.21 -46.10 -7.17
CA SER A 371 0.51 -44.86 -7.52
C SER A 371 0.33 -43.93 -6.30
N LEU A 372 0.20 -42.62 -6.54
CA LEU A 372 0.07 -41.59 -5.49
C LEU A 372 -1.07 -41.87 -4.48
N ARG A 373 -2.20 -42.42 -4.94
CA ARG A 373 -3.32 -42.80 -4.05
C ARG A 373 -2.96 -43.97 -3.12
N GLN A 374 -2.18 -44.93 -3.61
CA GLN A 374 -1.73 -46.08 -2.83
C GLN A 374 -0.64 -45.68 -1.82
N LYS A 375 0.30 -44.81 -2.22
CA LYS A 375 1.32 -44.22 -1.33
C LYS A 375 0.67 -43.50 -0.14
N SER A 376 -0.35 -42.67 -0.39
CA SER A 376 -1.12 -41.98 0.66
C SER A 376 -1.82 -42.94 1.63
N SER A 377 -2.46 -44.01 1.12
CA SER A 377 -3.14 -44.98 1.98
C SER A 377 -2.17 -45.77 2.87
N LEU A 378 -0.98 -46.12 2.35
CA LEU A 378 0.05 -46.80 3.13
C LEU A 378 0.63 -45.89 4.22
N LEU A 379 0.93 -44.63 3.91
CA LEU A 379 1.41 -43.65 4.89
C LEU A 379 0.46 -43.50 6.07
N ASN A 380 -0.85 -43.42 5.80
CA ASN A 380 -1.86 -43.33 6.86
C ASN A 380 -1.90 -44.60 7.73
N ARG A 381 -1.75 -45.79 7.14
CA ARG A 381 -1.72 -47.05 7.89
C ARG A 381 -0.46 -47.20 8.74
N VAL A 382 0.69 -46.72 8.25
CA VAL A 382 1.95 -46.70 9.00
C VAL A 382 1.86 -45.71 10.16
N ALA A 383 1.34 -44.51 9.93
CA ALA A 383 1.10 -43.52 10.97
C ALA A 383 0.19 -44.06 12.09
N ASP A 384 -0.92 -44.71 11.72
CA ASP A 384 -1.83 -45.37 12.66
C ASP A 384 -1.15 -46.51 13.44
N SER A 385 -0.22 -47.24 12.82
CA SER A 385 0.52 -48.32 13.47
C SER A 385 1.56 -47.79 14.47
N LEU A 386 2.27 -46.72 14.11
CA LEU A 386 3.23 -46.03 14.97
C LEU A 386 2.55 -45.41 16.18
N ALA A 387 1.38 -44.79 15.98
CA ALA A 387 0.56 -44.24 17.06
C ALA A 387 0.07 -45.32 18.04
N ARG A 388 -0.29 -46.51 17.54
CA ARG A 388 -0.73 -47.64 18.38
C ARG A 388 0.39 -48.30 19.19
N HIS A 389 1.63 -48.26 18.73
CA HIS A 389 2.77 -48.92 19.39
C HIS A 389 3.69 -47.97 20.17
N SER A 390 3.32 -46.68 20.31
CA SER A 390 4.07 -45.66 21.08
C SER A 390 5.56 -45.56 20.71
N ILE A 391 5.90 -45.74 19.43
CA ILE A 391 7.28 -45.66 18.96
C ILE A 391 7.63 -44.18 18.77
N VAL A 392 8.45 -43.63 19.66
CA VAL A 392 8.97 -42.26 19.58
C VAL A 392 10.16 -42.26 18.62
N VAL A 393 10.03 -41.54 17.49
CA VAL A 393 11.13 -41.33 16.54
C VAL A 393 11.85 -40.04 16.96
N GLU A 394 13.02 -40.16 17.59
CA GLU A 394 13.90 -39.01 17.81
C GLU A 394 14.48 -38.54 16.48
N THR A 395 14.18 -37.30 16.09
CA THR A 395 14.78 -36.68 14.91
C THR A 395 15.99 -35.85 15.36
N VAL A 396 17.17 -36.18 14.85
CA VAL A 396 18.38 -35.38 15.06
C VAL A 396 18.30 -34.16 14.13
N PRO A 397 18.36 -32.91 14.64
CA PRO A 397 18.33 -31.74 13.78
C PRO A 397 19.61 -31.66 12.92
N PRO A 398 19.52 -31.17 11.67
CA PRO A 398 20.67 -31.10 10.78
C PRO A 398 21.74 -30.15 11.33
N LYS A 399 23.00 -30.60 11.31
CA LYS A 399 24.18 -29.80 11.68
C LYS A 399 24.23 -28.54 10.82
N THR A 400 24.12 -27.37 11.45
CA THR A 400 24.47 -26.10 10.84
C THR A 400 25.99 -26.03 10.66
N SER A 401 26.44 -25.83 9.42
CA SER A 401 27.86 -25.64 9.09
C SER A 401 28.35 -24.29 9.62
N GLY A 402 29.61 -24.27 10.06
CA GLY A 402 30.18 -23.24 10.93
C GLY A 402 30.25 -21.83 10.35
N SER A 403 30.20 -20.86 11.26
CA SER A 403 30.82 -19.55 11.11
C SER A 403 31.98 -19.45 12.11
N GLU A 404 33.17 -19.24 11.57
CA GLU A 404 34.42 -19.02 12.27
C GLU A 404 34.43 -17.59 12.87
N PRO A 405 34.96 -17.36 14.08
CA PRO A 405 35.10 -16.01 14.60
C PRO A 405 36.37 -15.36 14.04
N ALA A 406 36.21 -14.18 13.42
CA ALA A 406 37.33 -13.34 13.02
C ALA A 406 38.08 -12.80 14.25
N ARG A 407 39.41 -12.78 14.15
CA ARG A 407 40.36 -12.26 15.14
C ARG A 407 40.19 -10.77 15.45
#